data_AF-A0A3D1D3Z7-F1
#
_entry.id   AF-A0A3D1D3Z7-F1
#
_cell.length_a   1.000
_cell.length_b   1.000
_cell.length_c   1.000
_cell.angle_alpha   90.00
_cell.angle_beta   90.00
_cell.angle_gamma   90.00
#
_symmetry.space_group_name_H-M   'P 1'
#
loop_
_entity.id
_entity.type
_entity.pdbx_description
1 polymer ?
#
loop_
_entity_poly.entity_id
_entity_poly.type
_entity_poly.pdbx_seq_one_letter_code
_entity_poly.pdbx_strand_id
1 'polypeptide(L)'
;LGLKKLICTCYNGSPVTGKELLLHFDNSEDDDPKKIAYKVEITEVKDENGDGAVDLSDVQYLLKNDKNVLSILKTGDFRSKECIELLKEADIVVTNPPFSLFREYIGQLMKYGKKFLIIGHQNAIKYKEVFPLFMENRVWLGYGFKGAAAHFFSPYEDTATAGDHRQHMIRVSGVMWFTNLEIPKHYEDWDL
;
A
#
# COMPACT_ATOMS: atom_id res chain seq x y z
N LEU A 1 -7.71 2.75 -17.92
CA LEU A 1 -7.15 3.74 -16.97
C LEU A 1 -6.05 4.49 -17.70
N GLY A 2 -6.21 5.78 -18.00
CA GLY A 2 -5.13 6.61 -18.52
C GLY A 2 -4.23 7.05 -17.36
N LEU A 3 -3.42 6.13 -16.83
CA LEU A 3 -2.54 6.41 -15.68
C LEU A 3 -1.47 7.42 -16.10
N LYS A 4 -1.44 8.57 -15.41
CA LYS A 4 -0.46 9.64 -15.67
C LYS A 4 0.81 9.50 -14.85
N LYS A 5 0.69 8.98 -13.63
CA LYS A 5 1.77 8.94 -12.63
C LYS A 5 1.48 7.88 -11.57
N LEU A 6 2.54 7.24 -11.06
CA LEU A 6 2.55 6.47 -9.83
C LEU A 6 3.39 7.22 -8.78
N ILE A 7 2.84 7.34 -7.57
CA ILE A 7 3.55 7.91 -6.41
C ILE A 7 3.61 6.84 -5.33
N CYS A 8 4.83 6.46 -4.93
CA CYS A 8 5.07 5.51 -3.85
C CYS A 8 5.76 6.24 -2.69
N THR A 9 5.34 5.97 -1.46
CA THR A 9 5.96 6.55 -0.25
C THR A 9 6.30 5.46 0.75
N CYS A 10 7.30 5.70 1.59
CA CYS A 10 7.63 4.80 2.69
C CYS A 10 7.73 5.54 4.03
N TYR A 11 7.38 4.84 5.10
CA TYR A 11 7.44 5.36 6.47
C TYR A 11 8.78 5.00 7.12
N ASN A 12 9.44 5.98 7.73
CA ASN A 12 10.74 5.76 8.38
C ASN A 12 10.68 4.86 9.63
N GLY A 13 9.51 4.70 10.27
CA GLY A 13 9.38 3.76 11.39
C GLY A 13 9.14 2.30 10.97
N SER A 14 9.04 2.00 9.66
CA SER A 14 8.71 0.63 9.22
C SER A 14 9.81 -0.39 9.55
N PRO A 15 9.44 -1.63 9.90
CA PRO A 15 10.35 -2.74 10.20
C PRO A 15 11.06 -3.32 8.96
N VAL A 16 10.56 -2.99 7.76
CA VAL A 16 11.04 -3.52 6.47
C VAL A 16 11.71 -2.47 5.58
N THR A 17 11.75 -1.20 6.00
CA THR A 17 12.40 -0.12 5.25
C THR A 17 13.86 -0.47 4.93
N GLY A 18 14.25 -0.33 3.67
CA GLY A 18 15.62 -0.54 3.19
C GLY A 18 16.04 -2.00 2.99
N LYS A 19 15.14 -2.98 3.16
CA LYS A 19 15.47 -4.41 3.00
C LYS A 19 15.22 -4.98 1.59
N GLU A 20 14.25 -4.41 0.85
CA GLU A 20 13.82 -4.94 -0.46
C GLU A 20 14.63 -4.36 -1.62
N LEU A 21 15.01 -3.08 -1.52
CA LEU A 21 15.86 -2.39 -2.48
C LEU A 21 16.74 -1.39 -1.73
N LEU A 22 18.05 -1.55 -1.82
CA LEU A 22 19.03 -0.60 -1.28
C LEU A 22 19.09 0.61 -2.21
N LEU A 23 18.67 1.77 -1.68
CA LEU A 23 18.67 3.05 -2.39
C LEU A 23 19.68 3.96 -1.69
N HIS A 24 20.62 4.50 -2.46
CA HIS A 24 21.65 5.39 -1.94
C HIS A 24 21.18 6.84 -2.06
N PHE A 25 21.27 7.58 -0.96
CA PHE A 25 20.98 9.00 -0.90
C PHE A 25 22.28 9.76 -0.62
N ASP A 26 22.63 10.74 -1.47
CA ASP A 26 23.92 11.46 -1.38
C ASP A 26 24.13 12.25 -0.07
N ASN A 27 23.13 12.34 0.81
CA ASN A 27 23.13 13.19 2.00
C ASN A 27 23.28 12.43 3.33
N SER A 28 23.67 11.14 3.34
CA SER A 28 24.01 10.44 4.58
C SER A 28 25.52 10.41 4.78
N GLU A 29 26.06 11.40 5.51
CA GLU A 29 27.45 11.36 6.03
C GLU A 29 27.63 10.31 7.15
N ASP A 30 26.56 9.62 7.56
CA ASP A 30 26.62 8.51 8.52
C ASP A 30 26.50 7.17 7.80
N ASP A 31 27.45 6.27 8.09
CA ASP A 31 27.49 4.85 7.67
C ASP A 31 26.35 4.00 8.28
N ASP A 32 25.51 4.60 9.13
CA ASP A 32 24.33 3.94 9.69
C ASP A 32 23.14 4.21 8.76
N PRO A 33 22.51 3.19 8.15
CA PRO A 33 21.32 3.37 7.33
C PRO A 33 20.19 3.87 8.21
N LYS A 34 20.14 5.19 8.43
CA LYS A 34 19.00 5.88 9.01
C LYS A 34 17.82 5.42 8.18
N LYS A 35 16.77 4.94 8.83
CA LYS A 35 15.51 4.62 8.16
C LYS A 35 14.99 5.91 7.54
N ILE A 36 15.35 6.16 6.30
CA ILE A 36 14.98 7.38 5.59
C ILE A 36 13.63 7.11 4.95
N ALA A 37 12.67 7.98 5.24
CA ALA A 37 11.42 8.01 4.49
C ALA A 37 11.71 8.64 3.13
N TYR A 38 11.11 8.11 2.07
CA TYR A 38 11.28 8.63 0.73
C TYR A 38 10.00 8.50 -0.08
N LYS A 39 9.95 9.26 -1.16
CA LYS A 39 8.93 9.23 -2.21
C LYS A 39 9.59 8.88 -3.53
N VAL A 40 8.94 7.99 -4.27
CA VAL A 40 9.21 7.72 -5.68
C VAL A 40 8.07 8.27 -6.53
N GLU A 41 8.39 9.00 -7.60
CA GLU A 41 7.43 9.40 -8.63
C GLU A 41 7.83 8.83 -9.99
N ILE A 42 6.93 8.07 -10.62
CA ILE A 42 7.14 7.46 -11.94
C ILE A 42 6.01 7.92 -12.86
N THR A 43 6.35 8.55 -13.98
CA THR A 43 5.37 8.93 -15.02
C THR A 43 5.45 8.03 -16.25
N GLU A 44 6.60 7.42 -16.49
CA GLU A 44 6.86 6.47 -17.57
C GLU A 44 7.99 5.51 -17.16
N VAL A 45 8.00 4.32 -17.75
CA VAL A 45 9.11 3.37 -17.67
C VAL A 45 9.41 2.99 -19.11
N LYS A 46 10.65 3.20 -19.56
CA LYS A 46 11.12 2.78 -20.89
C LYS A 46 11.96 1.52 -20.73
N ASP A 47 12.48 1.00 -21.85
CA ASP A 47 13.55 0.01 -21.84
C ASP A 47 14.82 0.73 -21.34
N GLU A 48 15.03 0.70 -20.03
CA GLU A 48 16.10 1.41 -19.35
C GLU A 48 17.41 0.60 -19.38
N ASN A 49 17.32 -0.71 -19.55
CA ASN A 49 18.47 -1.62 -19.60
C ASN A 49 18.94 -1.96 -21.03
N GLY A 50 18.14 -1.64 -22.05
CA GLY A 50 18.42 -1.86 -23.47
C GLY A 50 18.22 -3.31 -23.94
N ASP A 51 17.42 -4.11 -23.24
CA ASP A 51 17.21 -5.53 -23.57
C ASP A 51 16.04 -5.77 -24.56
N GLY A 52 15.32 -4.71 -24.92
CA GLY A 52 14.20 -4.75 -25.85
C GLY A 52 12.84 -5.07 -25.21
N ALA A 53 12.77 -5.21 -23.88
CA ALA A 53 11.53 -5.36 -23.11
C ALA A 53 11.31 -4.14 -22.20
N VAL A 54 10.08 -4.00 -21.69
CA VAL A 54 9.77 -3.05 -20.62
C VAL A 54 9.20 -3.87 -19.45
N ASP A 55 10.02 -4.11 -18.43
CA ASP A 55 9.70 -4.98 -17.31
C ASP A 55 10.18 -4.45 -15.93
N LEU A 56 10.14 -5.31 -14.91
CA LEU A 56 10.51 -4.92 -13.54
C LEU A 56 12.00 -4.60 -13.37
N SER A 57 12.84 -5.11 -14.26
CA SER A 57 14.27 -4.82 -14.32
C SER A 57 14.49 -3.36 -14.69
N ASP A 58 13.69 -2.81 -15.60
CA ASP A 58 13.73 -1.38 -15.96
C ASP A 58 13.30 -0.49 -14.81
N VAL A 59 12.25 -0.88 -14.07
CA VAL A 59 11.85 -0.17 -12.85
C VAL A 59 12.99 -0.17 -11.83
N GLN A 60 13.66 -1.31 -11.63
CA GLN A 60 14.80 -1.40 -10.73
C GLN A 60 15.96 -0.53 -11.20
N TYR A 61 16.24 -0.50 -12.50
CA TYR A 61 17.29 0.32 -13.09
C TYR A 61 16.98 1.82 -12.91
N LEU A 62 15.75 2.23 -13.23
CA LEU A 62 15.26 3.59 -13.05
C LEU A 62 15.45 4.05 -11.58
N LEU A 63 15.03 3.24 -10.63
CA LEU A 63 15.13 3.55 -9.19
C LEU A 63 16.57 3.65 -8.68
N LYS A 64 17.51 2.92 -9.29
CA LYS A 64 18.93 2.92 -8.88
C LYS A 64 19.74 4.04 -9.53
N ASN A 65 19.37 4.46 -10.74
CA ASN A 65 20.19 5.36 -11.56
C ASN A 65 19.59 6.75 -11.71
N ASP A 66 18.27 6.91 -11.63
CA ASP A 66 17.63 8.21 -11.76
C ASP A 66 17.33 8.81 -10.38
N LYS A 67 18.12 9.80 -10.00
CA LYS A 67 17.90 10.53 -8.75
C LYS A 67 16.64 11.40 -8.80
N ASN A 68 16.13 11.75 -9.98
CA ASN A 68 14.98 12.66 -10.10
C ASN A 68 13.66 11.99 -9.75
N VAL A 69 13.58 10.66 -9.87
CA VAL A 69 12.37 9.93 -9.45
C VAL A 69 12.26 9.84 -7.93
N LEU A 70 13.33 10.15 -7.18
CA LEU A 70 13.46 9.84 -5.76
C LEU A 70 13.69 11.09 -4.92
N SER A 71 12.90 11.26 -3.86
CA SER A 71 13.03 12.40 -2.94
C SER A 71 12.85 11.99 -1.48
N ILE A 72 13.59 12.62 -0.58
CA ILE A 72 13.51 12.33 0.86
C ILE A 72 12.23 12.95 1.44
N LEU A 73 11.55 12.17 2.27
CA LEU A 73 10.46 12.60 3.13
C LEU A 73 10.97 12.73 4.57
N LYS A 74 10.31 13.54 5.38
CA LYS A 74 10.65 13.69 6.80
C LYS A 74 10.31 12.44 7.59
N THR A 75 9.06 11.97 7.49
CA THR A 75 8.60 10.79 8.23
C THR A 75 7.94 9.76 7.35
N GLY A 76 7.23 10.19 6.30
CA GLY A 76 6.36 9.28 5.55
C GLY A 76 5.13 8.81 6.32
N ASP A 77 4.83 9.43 7.48
CA ASP A 77 3.57 9.18 8.20
C ASP A 77 2.43 9.79 7.38
N PHE A 78 1.35 9.04 7.14
CA PHE A 78 0.20 9.50 6.37
C PHE A 78 -0.50 10.73 6.97
N ARG A 79 -0.27 11.04 8.24
CA ARG A 79 -0.76 12.24 8.94
C ARG A 79 0.10 13.47 8.67
N SER A 80 1.33 13.28 8.21
CA SER A 80 2.27 14.38 7.97
C SER A 80 1.78 15.30 6.85
N LYS A 81 2.17 16.58 6.92
CA LYS A 81 1.78 17.56 5.89
C LYS A 81 2.27 17.14 4.50
N GLU A 82 3.48 16.59 4.39
CA GLU A 82 4.05 16.11 3.13
C GLU A 82 3.20 14.98 2.51
N CYS A 83 2.81 13.97 3.30
CA CYS A 83 1.98 12.87 2.79
C CYS A 83 0.55 13.31 2.50
N ILE A 84 0.01 14.29 3.23
CA ILE A 84 -1.30 14.87 2.93
C ILE A 84 -1.29 15.61 1.59
N GLU A 85 -0.23 16.35 1.25
CA GLU A 85 -0.15 16.99 -0.07
C GLU A 85 -0.07 15.96 -1.20
N LEU A 86 0.66 14.85 -1.01
CA LEU A 86 0.68 13.73 -1.97
C LEU A 86 -0.68 13.04 -2.08
N LEU A 87 -1.37 12.84 -0.95
CA LEU A 87 -2.73 12.30 -0.93
C LEU A 87 -3.69 13.17 -1.74
N LYS A 88 -3.57 14.50 -1.64
CA LYS A 88 -4.40 15.43 -2.42
C LYS A 88 -4.19 15.28 -3.92
N GLU A 89 -2.97 15.03 -4.38
CA GLU A 89 -2.65 14.76 -5.80
C GLU A 89 -3.20 13.41 -6.28
N ALA A 90 -3.24 12.40 -5.42
CA ALA A 90 -3.66 11.05 -5.80
C ALA A 90 -5.16 10.96 -6.08
N ASP A 91 -5.54 10.30 -7.18
CA ASP A 91 -6.95 9.95 -7.45
C ASP A 91 -7.35 8.64 -6.75
N ILE A 92 -6.47 7.65 -6.82
CA ILE A 92 -6.66 6.31 -6.26
C ILE A 92 -5.51 6.00 -5.29
N VAL A 93 -5.86 5.50 -4.10
CA VAL A 93 -4.89 5.03 -3.10
C VAL A 93 -4.95 3.52 -2.98
N VAL A 94 -3.80 2.85 -3.15
CA VAL A 94 -3.67 1.39 -2.95
C VAL A 94 -2.67 1.14 -1.85
N THR A 95 -3.06 0.48 -0.75
CA THR A 95 -2.13 0.23 0.37
C THR A 95 -2.59 -0.89 1.32
N ASN A 96 -1.66 -1.39 2.13
CA ASN A 96 -1.92 -2.26 3.27
C ASN A 96 -1.62 -1.48 4.57
N PRO A 97 -2.56 -0.68 5.08
CA PRO A 97 -2.32 0.13 6.27
C PRO A 97 -2.16 -0.78 7.50
N PRO A 98 -1.36 -0.37 8.51
CA PRO A 98 -1.34 -1.07 9.80
C PRO A 98 -2.76 -1.21 10.36
N PHE A 99 -3.15 -2.42 10.75
CA PHE A 99 -4.54 -2.68 11.18
C PHE A 99 -4.97 -1.83 12.38
N SER A 100 -4.02 -1.47 13.27
CA SER A 100 -4.26 -0.56 14.39
C SER A 100 -4.64 0.87 13.96
N LEU A 101 -4.24 1.28 12.75
CA LEU A 101 -4.48 2.62 12.20
C LEU A 101 -5.59 2.64 11.14
N PHE A 102 -6.21 1.49 10.85
CA PHE A 102 -7.19 1.35 9.77
C PHE A 102 -8.35 2.36 9.88
N ARG A 103 -8.91 2.53 11.09
CA ARG A 103 -10.04 3.45 11.36
C ARG A 103 -9.71 4.89 10.99
N GLU A 104 -8.52 5.33 11.39
CA GLU A 104 -8.06 6.68 11.11
C GLU A 104 -7.74 6.85 9.62
N TYR A 105 -7.07 5.86 9.04
CA TYR A 105 -6.64 5.90 7.65
C TYR A 105 -7.83 5.95 6.69
N ILE A 106 -8.81 5.06 6.83
CA ILE A 106 -10.01 5.08 5.99
C ILE A 106 -10.80 6.38 6.18
N GLY A 107 -10.89 6.91 7.41
CA GLY A 107 -11.48 8.22 7.67
C GLY A 107 -10.77 9.35 6.93
N GLN A 108 -9.44 9.31 6.84
CA GLN A 108 -8.66 10.26 6.06
C GLN A 108 -8.96 10.13 4.56
N LEU A 109 -8.99 8.92 3.99
CA LEU A 109 -9.32 8.70 2.59
C LEU A 109 -10.72 9.24 2.24
N MET A 110 -11.71 8.97 3.10
CA MET A 110 -13.07 9.49 2.95
C MET A 110 -13.12 11.02 3.05
N LYS A 111 -12.37 11.62 3.99
CA LYS A 111 -12.28 13.08 4.16
C LYS A 111 -11.75 13.78 2.90
N TYR A 112 -10.79 13.18 2.22
CA TYR A 112 -10.20 13.73 0.99
C TYR A 112 -10.89 13.22 -0.29
N GLY A 113 -12.00 12.49 -0.18
CA GLY A 113 -12.79 12.03 -1.33
C GLY A 113 -12.04 11.07 -2.25
N LYS A 114 -11.13 10.27 -1.70
CA LYS A 114 -10.25 9.40 -2.50
C LYS A 114 -10.96 8.13 -2.91
N LYS A 115 -10.64 7.66 -4.11
CA LYS A 115 -10.90 6.27 -4.47
C LYS A 115 -9.80 5.40 -3.89
N PHE A 116 -10.12 4.17 -3.48
CA PHE A 116 -9.10 3.34 -2.84
C PHE A 116 -9.33 1.85 -2.95
N LEU A 117 -8.24 1.11 -2.80
CA LEU A 117 -8.19 -0.33 -2.60
C LEU A 117 -7.23 -0.61 -1.44
N ILE A 118 -7.77 -0.88 -0.26
CA ILE A 118 -6.96 -1.06 0.95
C ILE A 118 -7.18 -2.42 1.61
N ILE A 119 -6.12 -3.03 2.11
CA ILE A 119 -6.21 -4.28 2.87
C ILE A 119 -6.64 -3.97 4.32
N GLY A 120 -7.58 -4.75 4.84
CA GLY A 120 -7.97 -4.68 6.24
C GLY A 120 -8.44 -6.02 6.76
N HIS A 121 -8.53 -6.15 8.08
CA HIS A 121 -9.17 -7.30 8.71
C HIS A 121 -10.70 -7.12 8.67
N GLN A 122 -11.47 -8.18 8.40
CA GLN A 122 -12.94 -8.19 8.27
C GLN A 122 -13.65 -7.60 9.50
N ASN A 123 -13.06 -7.73 10.68
CA ASN A 123 -13.58 -7.11 11.91
C ASN A 123 -13.68 -5.58 11.82
N ALA A 124 -12.93 -4.94 10.92
CA ALA A 124 -13.00 -3.50 10.71
C ALA A 124 -14.37 -3.02 10.24
N ILE A 125 -15.18 -3.88 9.61
CA ILE A 125 -16.56 -3.57 9.23
C ILE A 125 -17.38 -3.10 10.44
N LYS A 126 -17.13 -3.67 11.63
CA LYS A 126 -17.88 -3.38 12.85
C LYS A 126 -17.42 -2.12 13.57
N TYR A 127 -16.35 -1.47 13.10
CA TYR A 127 -15.84 -0.27 13.76
C TYR A 127 -16.83 0.88 13.61
N LYS A 128 -16.96 1.70 14.65
CA LYS A 128 -17.91 2.82 14.72
C LYS A 128 -17.79 3.78 13.54
N GLU A 129 -16.57 4.01 13.04
CA GLU A 129 -16.28 4.91 11.92
C GLU A 129 -16.40 4.24 10.56
N VAL A 130 -16.45 2.91 10.49
CA VAL A 130 -16.45 2.14 9.24
C VAL A 130 -17.84 1.62 8.92
N PHE A 131 -18.56 1.07 9.90
CA PHE A 131 -19.90 0.51 9.69
C PHE A 131 -20.87 1.49 9.01
N PRO A 132 -20.94 2.79 9.39
CA PRO A 132 -21.81 3.74 8.70
C PRO A 132 -21.47 3.89 7.21
N LEU A 133 -20.20 3.77 6.82
CA LEU A 133 -19.80 3.88 5.42
C LEU A 133 -20.35 2.74 4.56
N PHE A 134 -20.50 1.54 5.14
CA PHE A 134 -21.16 0.41 4.48
C PHE A 134 -22.67 0.64 4.37
N MET A 135 -23.30 1.10 5.46
CA MET A 135 -24.74 1.39 5.48
C MET A 135 -25.13 2.50 4.50
N GLU A 136 -24.26 3.49 4.31
CA GLU A 136 -24.43 4.60 3.35
C GLU A 136 -24.02 4.21 1.92
N ASN A 137 -23.63 2.96 1.68
CA ASN A 137 -23.13 2.47 0.39
C ASN A 137 -21.93 3.26 -0.17
N ARG A 138 -21.05 3.72 0.71
CA ARG A 138 -19.86 4.51 0.37
C ARG A 138 -18.58 3.68 0.33
N VAL A 139 -18.60 2.52 0.97
CA VAL A 139 -17.49 1.54 1.02
C VAL A 139 -18.09 0.14 1.00
N TRP A 140 -17.43 -0.78 0.30
CA TRP A 140 -17.78 -2.20 0.23
C TRP A 140 -16.53 -3.08 0.31
N LEU A 141 -16.77 -4.38 0.49
CA LEU A 141 -15.70 -5.38 0.39
C LEU A 141 -15.35 -5.61 -1.09
N GLY A 142 -14.05 -5.64 -1.38
CA GLY A 142 -13.51 -6.03 -2.67
C GLY A 142 -13.54 -7.55 -2.89
N TYR A 143 -12.85 -8.01 -3.92
CA TYR A 143 -12.64 -9.43 -4.15
C TYR A 143 -11.88 -10.06 -2.97
N GLY A 144 -12.53 -10.93 -2.21
CA GLY A 144 -11.92 -11.58 -1.05
C GLY A 144 -10.84 -12.60 -1.41
N PHE A 145 -10.10 -13.04 -0.39
CA PHE A 145 -9.13 -14.12 -0.53
C PHE A 145 -9.81 -15.47 -0.30
N LYS A 146 -9.24 -16.54 -0.88
CA LYS A 146 -9.74 -17.90 -0.67
C LYS A 146 -9.74 -18.23 0.83
N GLY A 147 -10.89 -18.60 1.38
CA GLY A 147 -11.04 -18.87 2.81
C GLY A 147 -10.83 -17.64 3.73
N ALA A 148 -10.95 -16.43 3.17
CA ALA A 148 -10.66 -15.17 3.86
C ALA A 148 -9.26 -15.14 4.50
N ALA A 149 -8.28 -15.81 3.88
CA ALA A 149 -6.91 -15.84 4.37
C ALA A 149 -5.92 -15.62 3.24
N ALA A 150 -4.81 -14.94 3.55
CA ALA A 150 -3.71 -14.74 2.61
C ALA A 150 -2.36 -14.92 3.31
N HIS A 151 -1.35 -15.24 2.52
CA HIS A 151 0.04 -15.35 2.95
C HIS A 151 0.81 -14.12 2.48
N PHE A 152 1.59 -13.54 3.38
CA PHE A 152 2.43 -12.37 3.08
C PHE A 152 3.87 -12.67 3.44
N PHE A 153 4.81 -12.31 2.57
CA PHE A 153 6.22 -12.27 2.97
C PHE A 153 6.39 -11.32 4.14
N SER A 154 7.11 -11.77 5.16
CA SER A 154 7.23 -11.02 6.39
C SER A 154 8.51 -11.36 7.13
N PRO A 155 9.16 -10.38 7.79
CA PRO A 155 10.25 -10.65 8.71
C PRO A 155 9.76 -11.23 10.05
N TYR A 156 8.44 -11.32 10.26
CA TYR A 156 7.84 -11.81 11.49
C TYR A 156 7.63 -13.32 11.45
N GLU A 157 7.70 -13.96 12.62
CA GLU A 157 7.34 -15.36 12.76
C GLU A 157 5.84 -15.57 12.55
N ASP A 158 5.49 -16.65 11.85
CA ASP A 158 4.09 -17.04 11.67
C ASP A 158 3.55 -17.65 12.96
N THR A 159 2.73 -16.86 13.66
CA THR A 159 2.07 -17.25 14.91
C THR A 159 0.62 -17.68 14.69
N ALA A 160 0.21 -17.87 13.43
CA ALA A 160 -1.15 -18.33 13.12
C ALA A 160 -1.42 -19.70 13.75
N THR A 161 -2.59 -19.85 14.38
CA THR A 161 -3.04 -21.15 14.92
C THR A 161 -3.62 -22.07 13.84
N ALA A 162 -4.03 -21.50 12.70
CA ALA A 162 -4.55 -22.25 11.57
C ALA A 162 -3.40 -22.91 10.79
N GLY A 163 -3.57 -24.19 10.41
CA GLY A 163 -2.65 -24.88 9.50
C GLY A 163 -2.62 -24.23 8.10
N ASP A 164 -1.63 -24.63 7.28
CA ASP A 164 -1.20 -23.99 6.01
C ASP A 164 -0.13 -22.90 6.22
N HIS A 165 1.02 -23.28 6.79
CA HIS A 165 2.19 -22.40 6.90
C HIS A 165 3.03 -22.47 5.62
N ARG A 166 3.64 -21.34 5.25
CA ARG A 166 4.57 -21.26 4.11
C ARG A 166 5.89 -20.66 4.58
N GLN A 167 6.99 -21.20 4.06
CA GLN A 167 8.32 -20.73 4.43
C GLN A 167 8.47 -19.22 4.12
N HIS A 168 9.00 -18.46 5.08
CA HIS A 168 9.19 -17.00 4.99
C HIS A 168 7.92 -16.15 4.84
N MET A 169 6.74 -16.71 5.12
CA MET A 169 5.48 -16.00 5.05
C MET A 169 4.69 -16.13 6.35
N ILE A 170 3.88 -15.12 6.65
CA ILE A 170 2.86 -15.18 7.69
C ILE A 170 1.49 -15.41 7.07
N ARG A 171 0.65 -16.22 7.73
CA ARG A 171 -0.73 -16.43 7.32
C ARG A 171 -1.66 -15.49 8.10
N VAL A 172 -2.42 -14.66 7.39
CA VAL A 172 -3.37 -13.71 8.00
C VAL A 172 -4.80 -14.13 7.71
N SER A 173 -5.51 -14.60 8.74
CA SER A 173 -6.95 -14.89 8.69
C SER A 173 -7.80 -13.63 8.69
N GLY A 174 -8.99 -13.71 8.10
CA GLY A 174 -9.98 -12.64 8.08
C GLY A 174 -9.54 -11.42 7.27
N VAL A 175 -8.50 -11.51 6.44
CA VAL A 175 -8.03 -10.39 5.63
C VAL A 175 -8.91 -10.23 4.41
N MET A 176 -9.27 -8.99 4.09
CA MET A 176 -10.17 -8.62 2.99
C MET A 176 -9.73 -7.29 2.36
N TRP A 177 -10.08 -7.09 1.10
CA TRP A 177 -10.01 -5.79 0.45
C TRP A 177 -11.21 -4.93 0.85
N PHE A 178 -10.97 -3.66 1.14
CA PHE A 178 -11.97 -2.61 1.32
C PHE A 178 -11.80 -1.60 0.20
N THR A 179 -12.89 -1.19 -0.43
CA THR A 179 -12.85 -0.30 -1.58
C THR A 179 -14.14 0.51 -1.73
N ASN A 180 -14.06 1.59 -2.49
CA ASN A 180 -15.19 2.36 -3.03
C ASN A 180 -15.08 2.52 -4.56
N LEU A 181 -14.27 1.67 -5.19
CA LEU A 181 -14.17 1.50 -6.63
C LEU A 181 -15.30 0.60 -7.10
N GLU A 182 -15.99 1.02 -8.15
CA GLU A 182 -17.07 0.23 -8.75
C GLU A 182 -16.52 -1.11 -9.22
N ILE A 183 -17.09 -2.19 -8.71
CA ILE A 183 -16.75 -3.55 -9.08
C ILE A 183 -18.04 -4.33 -9.34
N PRO A 184 -18.09 -5.22 -10.34
CA PRO A 184 -19.27 -6.05 -10.61
C PRO A 184 -19.79 -6.76 -9.36
N LYS A 185 -18.87 -7.29 -8.55
CA LYS A 185 -19.15 -7.96 -7.28
C LYS A 185 -20.02 -7.16 -6.30
N HIS A 186 -19.93 -5.83 -6.32
CA HIS A 186 -20.73 -4.99 -5.44
C HIS A 186 -22.24 -5.05 -5.77
N TYR A 187 -22.55 -5.31 -7.04
CA TYR A 187 -23.90 -5.39 -7.59
C TYR A 187 -24.35 -6.83 -7.83
N GLU A 188 -23.56 -7.83 -7.41
CA GLU A 188 -23.97 -9.23 -7.49
C GLU A 188 -25.09 -9.49 -6.48
N ASP A 189 -26.23 -9.96 -6.98
CA ASP A 189 -27.28 -10.52 -6.15
C ASP A 189 -26.77 -11.82 -5.52
N TRP A 190 -27.08 -12.00 -4.24
CA TRP A 190 -26.82 -13.26 -3.56
C TRP A 190 -28.03 -14.16 -3.79
N ASP A 191 -27.83 -15.27 -4.48
CA ASP A 191 -28.78 -16.39 -4.44
C ASP A 191 -28.78 -16.94 -3.00
N LEU A 192 -29.77 -16.52 -2.22
CA LEU A 192 -29.99 -16.95 -0.83
C LEU A 192 -30.84 -18.23 -0.77
#